data_AF-A0A3D5EXR2-F1
#
_entry.id   AF-A0A3D5EXR2-F1
#
_cell.length_a   1.000
_cell.length_b   1.000
_cell.length_c   1.000
_cell.angle_alpha   90.00
_cell.angle_beta   90.00
_cell.angle_gamma   90.00
#
_symmetry.space_group_name_H-M   'P 1'
#
loop_
_entity.id
_entity.type
_entity.pdbx_description
1 polymer ?
#
loop_
_entity_poly.entity_id
_entity_poly.type
_entity_poly.pdbx_seq_one_letter_code
_entity_poly.pdbx_strand_id
1 'polypeptide(L)'
;PNEPQALLLAGAAARERQDFAAAADYWSRLLAQLEPGSDEAKTVEAAIGEAREIATARAGGGAPAGATAASTGELAGEVMLSGKLAGRAKPDDVLFVFARAEEGPRMPLAAMRATVADLPLNFRLDDSMALAGGRKISDFASVSVEARITRAGNASTSSGDLFGRIDGVKPGNRKLRLVIDQLQP
;
A
#
# COMPACT_ATOMS: atom_id res chain seq x y z
N PRO A 1 8.27 27.82 -26.10
CA PRO A 1 9.66 27.37 -25.87
C PRO A 1 9.71 25.83 -25.81
N ASN A 2 10.45 25.20 -26.73
CA ASN A 2 10.55 23.74 -26.85
C ASN A 2 11.92 23.20 -26.41
N GLU A 3 12.71 24.04 -25.72
CA GLU A 3 14.05 23.70 -25.25
C GLU A 3 14.02 22.54 -24.24
N PRO A 4 14.90 21.52 -24.35
CA PRO A 4 14.89 20.33 -23.51
C PRO A 4 14.96 20.66 -22.00
N GLN A 5 15.85 21.57 -21.63
CA GLN A 5 16.04 21.98 -20.23
C GLN A 5 14.85 22.77 -19.69
N ALA A 6 14.19 23.56 -20.55
CA ALA A 6 12.98 24.28 -20.18
C ALA A 6 11.80 23.32 -19.97
N LEU A 7 11.68 22.27 -20.79
CA LEU A 7 10.66 21.23 -20.64
C LEU A 7 10.87 20.40 -19.37
N LEU A 8 12.13 20.07 -19.04
CA LEU A 8 12.47 19.36 -17.81
C LEU A 8 12.02 20.15 -16.57
N LEU A 9 12.40 21.44 -16.51
CA LEU A 9 12.04 22.35 -15.41
C LEU A 9 10.54 22.64 -15.37
N ALA A 10 9.89 22.81 -16.51
CA ALA A 10 8.44 23.02 -16.58
C ALA A 10 7.66 21.82 -16.02
N GLY A 11 8.11 20.60 -16.33
CA GLY A 11 7.52 19.38 -15.76
C GLY A 11 7.78 19.26 -14.25
N ALA A 12 8.97 19.60 -13.78
CA ALA A 12 9.26 19.65 -12.33
C ALA A 12 8.37 20.67 -11.60
N ALA A 13 8.25 21.89 -12.12
CA ALA A 13 7.40 22.93 -11.56
C ALA A 13 5.90 22.59 -11.62
N ALA A 14 5.46 21.82 -12.63
CA ALA A 14 4.11 21.27 -12.69
C ALA A 14 3.89 20.20 -11.61
N ARG A 15 4.85 19.30 -11.40
CA ARG A 15 4.83 18.29 -10.32
C ARG A 15 4.78 18.93 -8.93
N GLU A 16 5.58 19.98 -8.69
CA GLU A 16 5.56 20.73 -7.42
C GLU A 16 4.20 21.38 -7.15
N ARG A 17 3.51 21.83 -8.20
CA ARG A 17 2.14 22.35 -8.13
C ARG A 17 1.06 21.25 -8.09
N GLN A 18 1.47 19.99 -7.98
CA GLN A 18 0.60 18.80 -8.02
C GLN A 18 -0.20 18.65 -9.32
N ASP A 19 0.21 19.32 -10.39
CA ASP A 19 -0.36 19.20 -11.72
C ASP A 19 0.39 18.14 -12.52
N PHE A 20 0.13 16.88 -12.14
CA PHE A 20 0.81 15.72 -12.72
C PHE A 20 0.42 15.46 -14.18
N ALA A 21 -0.77 15.92 -14.60
CA ALA A 21 -1.20 15.84 -15.99
C ALA A 21 -0.35 16.77 -16.87
N ALA A 22 -0.16 18.02 -16.45
CA ALA A 22 0.73 18.95 -17.15
C ALA A 22 2.20 18.49 -17.11
N ALA A 23 2.66 17.94 -15.98
CA ALA A 23 4.02 17.41 -15.85
C ALA A 23 4.30 16.29 -16.87
N ALA A 24 3.38 15.34 -17.01
CA ALA A 24 3.48 14.26 -17.98
C ALA A 24 3.53 14.77 -19.43
N ASP A 25 2.80 15.82 -19.76
CA ASP A 25 2.80 16.40 -21.11
C ASP A 25 4.16 17.07 -21.43
N TYR A 26 4.70 17.87 -20.51
CA TYR A 26 6.00 18.52 -20.70
C TYR A 26 7.14 17.50 -20.87
N TRP A 27 7.17 16.46 -20.04
CA TRP A 27 8.17 15.41 -20.14
C TRP A 27 7.96 14.52 -21.38
N SER A 28 6.74 14.32 -21.86
CA SER A 28 6.48 13.60 -23.12
C SER A 28 7.09 14.35 -24.33
N ARG A 29 7.01 15.69 -24.34
CA ARG A 29 7.64 16.52 -25.37
C ARG A 29 9.17 16.53 -25.26
N LEU A 30 9.70 16.42 -24.04
CA LEU A 30 11.13 16.25 -23.80
C LEU A 30 11.60 14.90 -24.34
N LEU A 31 10.87 13.82 -24.04
CA LEU A 31 11.19 12.48 -24.49
C LEU A 31 11.26 12.37 -26.02
N ALA A 32 10.35 13.05 -26.73
CA ALA A 32 10.36 13.10 -28.19
C ALA A 32 11.60 13.78 -28.80
N GLN A 33 12.39 14.49 -27.99
CA GLN A 33 13.64 15.15 -28.40
C GLN A 33 14.89 14.40 -27.92
N LEU A 34 14.75 13.43 -27.03
CA LEU A 34 15.85 12.61 -26.53
C LEU A 34 16.08 11.41 -27.44
N GLU A 35 17.32 10.93 -27.47
CA GLU A 35 17.66 9.72 -28.22
C GLU A 35 16.95 8.51 -27.61
N PRO A 36 16.18 7.73 -28.39
CA PRO A 36 15.45 6.58 -27.87
C PRO A 36 16.43 5.54 -27.33
N GLY A 37 16.23 5.12 -26.07
CA GLY A 37 17.09 4.15 -25.39
C GLY A 37 18.27 4.73 -24.62
N SER A 38 18.50 6.05 -24.69
CA SER A 38 19.42 6.76 -23.79
C SER A 38 18.98 6.66 -22.31
N ASP A 39 19.93 6.78 -21.38
CA ASP A 39 19.63 6.75 -19.94
C ASP A 39 18.78 7.95 -19.52
N GLU A 40 18.91 9.10 -20.21
CA GLU A 40 18.01 10.24 -20.02
C GLU A 40 16.58 9.91 -20.49
N ALA A 41 16.41 9.30 -21.67
CA ALA A 41 15.10 8.91 -22.19
C ALA A 41 14.38 7.95 -21.24
N LYS A 42 15.07 6.93 -20.72
CA LYS A 42 14.50 5.98 -19.76
C LYS A 42 14.07 6.65 -18.45
N THR A 43 14.88 7.59 -17.96
CA THR A 43 14.57 8.35 -16.74
C THR A 43 13.34 9.22 -16.95
N VAL A 44 13.23 9.87 -18.11
CA VAL A 44 12.08 10.71 -18.48
C VAL A 44 10.83 9.86 -18.71
N GLU A 45 10.95 8.69 -19.35
CA GLU A 45 9.85 7.72 -19.52
C GLU A 45 9.28 7.24 -18.19
N ALA A 46 10.15 6.87 -17.23
CA ALA A 46 9.73 6.48 -15.90
C ALA A 46 9.00 7.62 -15.17
N ALA A 47 9.50 8.85 -15.27
CA ALA A 47 8.88 10.03 -14.68
C ALA A 47 7.51 10.36 -15.31
N ILE A 48 7.36 10.20 -16.64
CA ILE A 48 6.08 10.35 -17.35
C ILE A 48 5.08 9.29 -16.87
N GLY A 49 5.52 8.04 -16.74
CA GLY A 49 4.69 6.93 -16.25
C GLY A 49 4.13 7.24 -14.87
N GLU A 50 5.00 7.59 -13.92
CA GLU A 50 4.62 7.94 -12.55
C GLU A 50 3.65 9.14 -12.51
N ALA A 51 3.93 10.21 -13.28
CA ALA A 51 3.07 11.38 -13.33
C ALA A 51 1.68 11.07 -13.93
N ARG A 52 1.60 10.23 -14.97
CA ARG A 52 0.31 9.81 -15.55
C ARG A 52 -0.47 8.91 -14.58
N GLU A 53 0.19 8.01 -13.87
CA GLU A 53 -0.46 7.19 -12.85
C GLU A 53 -1.04 8.05 -11.72
N ILE A 54 -0.30 9.06 -11.23
CA ILE A 54 -0.81 9.98 -10.21
C ILE A 54 -1.96 10.84 -10.76
N ALA A 55 -1.84 11.34 -11.99
CA ALA A 55 -2.88 12.14 -12.63
C ALA A 55 -4.18 11.35 -12.83
N THR A 56 -4.09 10.09 -13.27
CA THR A 56 -5.23 9.20 -13.45
C THR A 56 -5.85 8.77 -12.12
N ALA A 57 -5.03 8.46 -11.11
CA ALA A 57 -5.49 8.17 -9.74
C ALA A 57 -6.19 9.36 -9.06
N ARG A 58 -5.90 10.60 -9.50
CA ARG A 58 -6.52 11.81 -8.97
C ARG A 58 -7.74 12.28 -9.77
N ALA A 59 -7.82 11.93 -11.06
CA ALA A 59 -8.95 12.24 -11.93
C ALA A 59 -10.12 11.25 -11.80
N GLY A 60 -9.84 9.99 -11.46
CA GLY A 60 -10.86 9.02 -11.03
C GLY A 60 -10.89 8.98 -9.51
N GLY A 61 -11.93 9.53 -8.87
CA GLY A 61 -12.11 9.41 -7.42
C GLY A 61 -12.07 7.94 -6.99
N GLY A 62 -10.94 7.51 -6.45
CA GLY A 62 -10.68 6.14 -6.03
C GLY A 62 -9.20 5.95 -5.69
N ALA A 63 -8.94 5.46 -4.48
CA ALA A 63 -7.64 5.27 -3.84
C ALA A 63 -6.48 4.83 -4.77
N PRO A 64 -5.23 5.24 -4.48
CA PRO A 64 -4.11 4.93 -5.35
C PRO A 64 -3.75 3.44 -5.24
N ALA A 65 -4.14 2.67 -6.26
CA ALA A 65 -3.51 1.40 -6.57
C ALA A 65 -2.15 1.69 -7.21
N GLY A 66 -1.17 2.08 -6.39
CA GLY A 66 0.20 2.30 -6.86
C GLY A 66 0.81 0.98 -7.30
N ALA A 67 1.03 0.78 -8.59
CA ALA A 67 1.89 -0.26 -9.14
C ALA A 67 3.36 0.15 -8.97
N THR A 68 3.85 0.25 -7.74
CA THR A 68 5.31 0.25 -7.49
C THR A 68 5.81 -1.19 -7.58
N ALA A 69 7.01 -1.33 -8.15
CA ALA A 69 7.78 -2.55 -8.35
C ALA A 69 7.55 -3.62 -7.27
N ALA A 70 7.68 -4.89 -7.64
CA ALA A 70 7.67 -6.01 -6.71
C ALA A 70 8.75 -5.82 -5.62
N SER A 71 8.42 -5.05 -4.58
CA SER A 71 9.12 -5.01 -3.33
C SER A 71 8.93 -6.39 -2.74
N THR A 72 9.98 -7.21 -2.79
CA THR A 72 9.97 -8.59 -2.32
C THR A 72 9.64 -8.72 -0.83
N GLY A 73 9.41 -7.61 -0.11
CA GLY A 73 8.96 -7.53 1.28
C GLY A 73 7.73 -6.66 1.51
N GLU A 74 6.90 -6.39 0.49
CA GLU A 74 5.65 -5.67 0.68
C GLU A 74 4.44 -6.59 0.55
N LEU A 75 3.52 -6.48 1.50
CA LEU A 75 2.19 -7.04 1.44
C LEU A 75 1.20 -5.91 1.30
N ALA A 76 0.29 -6.03 0.36
CA ALA A 76 -0.83 -5.12 0.28
C ALA A 76 -2.12 -5.90 -0.01
N GLY A 77 -3.24 -5.32 0.38
CA GLY A 77 -4.52 -5.93 0.14
C GLY A 77 -5.66 -5.06 0.60
N GLU A 78 -6.84 -5.63 0.48
CA GLU A 78 -8.07 -5.06 0.97
C GLU A 78 -8.49 -5.83 2.21
N VAL A 79 -8.80 -5.11 3.29
CA VAL A 79 -9.41 -5.66 4.48
C VAL A 79 -10.87 -5.25 4.52
N MET A 80 -11.71 -6.23 4.81
CA MET A 80 -13.16 -6.08 4.82
C MET A 80 -13.73 -6.74 6.07
N LEU A 81 -14.78 -6.13 6.61
CA LEU A 81 -15.56 -6.76 7.67
C LEU A 81 -16.70 -7.56 7.05
N SER A 82 -16.84 -8.82 7.48
CA SER A 82 -17.97 -9.65 7.07
C SER A 82 -19.27 -9.01 7.54
N GLY A 83 -20.27 -8.89 6.66
CA GLY A 83 -21.59 -8.35 7.00
C GLY A 83 -22.28 -9.10 8.15
N LYS A 84 -21.91 -10.36 8.40
CA LYS A 84 -22.39 -11.16 9.54
C LYS A 84 -21.90 -10.63 10.90
N LEU A 85 -20.73 -10.00 10.92
CA LEU A 85 -20.10 -9.41 12.11
C LEU A 85 -20.09 -7.88 12.08
N ALA A 86 -20.51 -7.25 10.97
CA ALA A 86 -20.65 -5.80 10.85
C ALA A 86 -21.57 -5.20 11.93
N GLY A 87 -22.61 -5.92 12.34
CA GLY A 87 -23.47 -5.48 13.45
C GLY A 87 -22.83 -5.59 14.85
N ARG A 88 -21.67 -6.23 14.98
CA ARG A 88 -20.93 -6.39 16.24
C ARG A 88 -19.76 -5.41 16.38
N ALA A 89 -19.21 -4.95 15.26
CA ALA A 89 -18.20 -3.91 15.22
C ALA A 89 -18.84 -2.52 15.24
N LYS A 90 -18.22 -1.57 15.92
CA LYS A 90 -18.56 -0.16 15.87
C LYS A 90 -17.60 0.56 14.93
N PRO A 91 -18.02 1.65 14.27
CA PRO A 91 -17.12 2.46 13.44
C PRO A 91 -15.90 2.99 14.21
N ASP A 92 -16.07 3.29 15.50
CA ASP A 92 -15.01 3.76 16.40
C ASP A 92 -14.05 2.65 16.88
N ASP A 93 -14.35 1.38 16.59
CA ASP A 93 -13.48 0.28 17.01
C ASP A 93 -12.16 0.32 16.21
N VAL A 94 -11.07 -0.08 16.86
CA VAL A 94 -9.74 0.00 16.28
C VAL A 94 -9.40 -1.32 15.59
N LEU A 95 -9.05 -1.24 14.31
CA LEU A 95 -8.55 -2.35 13.51
C LEU A 95 -7.03 -2.39 13.58
N PHE A 96 -6.47 -3.49 14.05
CA PHE A 96 -5.05 -3.79 13.97
C PHE A 96 -4.81 -4.87 12.92
N VAL A 97 -3.92 -4.60 11.97
CA VAL A 97 -3.49 -5.57 10.95
C VAL A 97 -2.02 -5.92 11.20
N PHE A 98 -1.73 -7.20 11.39
CA PHE A 98 -0.41 -7.71 11.69
C PHE A 98 0.05 -8.66 10.59
N ALA A 99 1.31 -8.56 10.18
CA ALA A 99 1.98 -9.61 9.43
C ALA A 99 2.87 -10.42 10.38
N ARG A 100 2.75 -11.74 10.36
CA ARG A 100 3.56 -12.67 11.16
C ARG A 100 4.22 -13.68 10.23
N ALA A 101 5.41 -14.15 10.58
CA ALA A 101 5.98 -15.30 9.90
C ALA A 101 5.18 -16.57 10.24
N GLU A 102 4.92 -17.44 9.25
CA GLU A 102 4.36 -18.77 9.55
C GLU A 102 5.37 -19.66 10.25
N GLU A 103 6.63 -19.57 9.83
CA GLU A 103 7.77 -20.22 10.47
C GLU A 103 8.62 -19.16 11.18
N GLY A 104 8.51 -19.09 12.51
CA GLY A 104 9.32 -18.14 13.27
C GLY A 104 8.80 -17.80 14.66
N PRO A 105 9.47 -16.87 15.35
CA PRO A 105 9.05 -16.41 16.66
C PRO A 105 7.67 -15.74 16.59
N ARG A 106 6.86 -15.88 17.66
CA ARG A 106 5.47 -15.39 17.77
C ARG A 106 5.30 -13.86 17.70
N MET A 107 6.36 -13.13 17.40
CA MET A 107 6.36 -11.68 17.29
C MET A 107 5.91 -11.25 15.88
N PRO A 108 5.07 -10.21 15.74
CA PRO A 108 4.70 -9.68 14.43
C PRO A 108 5.90 -9.02 13.75
N LEU A 109 6.00 -9.24 12.44
CA LEU A 109 6.99 -8.61 11.56
C LEU A 109 6.62 -7.15 11.33
N ALA A 110 5.35 -6.90 11.02
CA ALA A 110 4.81 -5.55 10.80
C ALA A 110 3.43 -5.43 11.43
N ALA A 111 3.08 -4.22 11.85
CA ALA A 111 1.78 -3.90 12.43
C ALA A 111 1.27 -2.56 11.89
N MET A 112 0.00 -2.53 11.51
CA MET A 112 -0.73 -1.34 11.08
C MET A 112 -1.96 -1.17 11.98
N ARG A 113 -2.31 0.09 12.26
CA ARG A 113 -3.52 0.47 12.99
C ARG A 113 -4.42 1.30 12.07
N ALA A 114 -5.70 0.99 12.06
CA ALA A 114 -6.76 1.67 11.34
C ALA A 114 -8.06 1.66 12.18
N THR A 115 -9.15 2.23 11.67
CA THR A 115 -10.47 2.15 12.31
C THR A 115 -11.45 1.36 11.46
N VAL A 116 -12.52 0.84 12.09
CA VAL A 116 -13.58 0.12 11.36
C VAL A 116 -14.34 1.06 10.43
N ALA A 117 -14.43 2.36 10.76
CA ALA A 117 -15.02 3.38 9.90
C ALA A 117 -14.31 3.50 8.53
N ASP A 118 -13.03 3.11 8.44
CA ASP A 118 -12.25 3.15 7.20
C ASP A 118 -12.51 1.94 6.29
N LEU A 119 -13.34 0.97 6.72
CA LEU A 119 -13.60 -0.23 5.95
C LEU A 119 -14.62 0.00 4.81
N PRO A 120 -14.41 -0.57 3.61
CA PRO A 120 -13.26 -1.39 3.20
C PRO A 120 -11.97 -0.55 3.02
N LEU A 121 -10.89 -1.03 3.62
CA LEU A 121 -9.60 -0.34 3.71
C LEU A 121 -8.55 -1.09 2.89
N ASN A 122 -7.72 -0.36 2.14
CA ASN A 122 -6.51 -0.93 1.57
C ASN A 122 -5.37 -0.87 2.59
N PHE A 123 -4.94 -2.04 3.09
CA PHE A 123 -3.82 -2.14 4.00
C PHE A 123 -2.52 -2.35 3.21
N ARG A 124 -1.42 -1.81 3.74
CA ARG A 124 -0.07 -2.00 3.23
C ARG A 124 0.85 -2.27 4.41
N LEU A 125 1.59 -3.36 4.34
CA LEU A 125 2.58 -3.77 5.32
C LEU A 125 3.88 -4.02 4.56
N ASP A 126 4.93 -3.29 4.88
CA ASP A 126 6.23 -3.44 4.25
C ASP A 126 7.34 -3.56 5.28
N ASP A 127 8.54 -3.87 4.80
CA ASP A 127 9.72 -4.02 5.65
C ASP A 127 10.14 -2.74 6.40
N SER A 128 9.66 -1.56 6.00
CA SER A 128 9.92 -0.31 6.72
C SER A 128 9.12 -0.23 8.02
N MET A 129 8.03 -0.99 8.12
CA MET A 129 7.23 -1.14 9.34
C MET A 129 7.80 -2.22 10.28
N ALA A 130 8.91 -2.87 9.90
CA ALA A 130 9.55 -3.85 10.75
C ALA A 130 10.19 -3.19 11.97
N LEU A 131 9.96 -3.79 13.14
CA LEU A 131 10.57 -3.32 14.39
C LEU A 131 12.09 -3.44 14.30
N ALA A 132 12.82 -2.49 14.90
CA ALA A 132 14.28 -2.51 14.92
C ALA A 132 14.80 -3.79 15.60
N GLY A 133 15.61 -4.58 14.87
CA GLY A 133 16.09 -5.90 15.32
C GLY A 133 15.13 -7.06 15.09
N GLY A 134 13.92 -6.79 14.56
CA GLY A 134 13.00 -7.80 14.05
C GLY A 134 13.39 -8.28 12.65
N ARG A 135 12.86 -9.43 12.24
CA ARG A 135 13.02 -9.93 10.87
C ARG A 135 12.05 -9.21 9.94
N LYS A 136 12.38 -9.15 8.65
CA LYS A 136 11.58 -8.49 7.62
C LYS A 136 10.56 -9.45 7.01
N ILE A 137 9.54 -8.91 6.36
CA ILE A 137 8.57 -9.72 5.61
C ILE A 137 9.28 -10.41 4.45
N SER A 138 10.22 -9.70 3.80
CA SER A 138 11.05 -10.24 2.70
C SER A 138 11.87 -11.48 3.06
N ASP A 139 12.16 -11.69 4.35
CA ASP A 139 13.08 -12.75 4.80
C ASP A 139 12.41 -14.12 4.86
N PHE A 140 11.08 -14.18 4.73
CA PHE A 140 10.31 -15.42 4.86
C PHE A 140 9.69 -15.84 3.53
N ALA A 141 9.60 -17.15 3.27
CA ALA A 141 8.95 -17.67 2.08
C ALA A 141 7.42 -17.47 2.11
N SER A 142 6.85 -17.57 3.31
CA SER A 142 5.42 -17.43 3.59
C SER A 142 5.19 -16.72 4.92
N VAL A 143 4.16 -15.89 4.94
CA VAL A 143 3.72 -15.12 6.11
C VAL A 143 2.21 -15.28 6.31
N SER A 144 1.74 -15.10 7.53
CA SER A 144 0.33 -15.00 7.86
C SER A 144 -0.04 -13.54 8.13
N VAL A 145 -1.17 -13.10 7.59
CA VAL A 145 -1.70 -11.75 7.83
C VAL A 145 -2.95 -11.87 8.68
N GLU A 146 -2.96 -11.22 9.84
CA GLU A 146 -4.05 -11.25 10.82
C GLU A 146 -4.60 -9.85 11.02
N ALA A 147 -5.90 -9.65 10.81
CA ALA A 147 -6.63 -8.45 11.16
C ALA A 147 -7.45 -8.70 12.42
N ARG A 148 -7.46 -7.75 13.35
CA ARG A 148 -8.24 -7.81 14.58
C ARG A 148 -8.87 -6.46 14.90
N ILE A 149 -10.17 -6.47 15.19
CA ILE A 149 -10.91 -5.32 15.68
C ILE A 149 -11.02 -5.42 17.19
N THR A 150 -10.51 -4.42 17.90
CA THR A 150 -10.61 -4.32 19.35
C THR A 150 -11.45 -3.10 19.75
N ARG A 151 -12.33 -3.29 20.73
CA ARG A 151 -13.20 -2.22 21.25
C ARG A 151 -12.52 -1.38 22.33
N ALA A 152 -11.54 -1.94 23.02
CA ALA A 152 -10.82 -1.28 24.11
C ALA A 152 -9.62 -0.42 23.65
N GLY A 153 -9.37 -0.34 22.33
CA GLY A 153 -8.28 0.45 21.75
C GLY A 153 -6.87 -0.07 22.08
N ASN A 154 -6.76 -1.24 22.71
CA ASN A 154 -5.51 -1.92 22.99
C ASN A 154 -5.26 -3.02 21.95
N ALA A 155 -3.98 -3.30 21.67
CA ALA A 155 -3.56 -4.37 20.74
C ALA A 155 -3.64 -5.78 21.38
N SER A 156 -4.01 -5.86 22.65
CA SER A 156 -4.13 -7.09 23.42
C SER A 156 -5.34 -7.91 22.97
N THR A 157 -5.22 -9.23 22.91
CA THR A 157 -6.36 -10.14 22.70
C THR A 157 -7.37 -9.99 23.84
N SER A 158 -8.60 -9.62 23.50
CA SER A 158 -9.74 -9.70 24.43
C SER A 158 -10.78 -10.68 23.90
N SER A 159 -11.37 -11.48 24.79
CA SER A 159 -12.48 -12.36 24.42
C SER A 159 -13.65 -11.50 23.93
N GLY A 160 -14.19 -11.84 22.76
CA GLY A 160 -15.23 -11.06 22.08
C GLY A 160 -14.73 -10.09 20.99
N ASP A 161 -13.42 -9.93 20.82
CA ASP A 161 -12.85 -9.18 19.68
C ASP A 161 -13.14 -9.90 18.36
N LEU A 162 -13.21 -9.16 17.25
CA LEU A 162 -13.41 -9.76 15.93
C LEU A 162 -12.05 -9.91 15.25
N PHE A 163 -11.81 -11.02 14.58
CA PHE A 163 -10.55 -11.22 13.86
C PHE A 163 -10.75 -11.95 12.53
N GLY A 164 -9.76 -11.83 11.66
CA GLY A 164 -9.65 -12.53 10.39
C GLY A 164 -8.19 -12.81 10.11
N ARG A 165 -7.89 -13.96 9.48
CA ARG A 165 -6.51 -14.34 9.18
C ARG A 165 -6.41 -14.98 7.81
N ILE A 166 -5.32 -14.72 7.11
CA ILE A 166 -4.90 -15.43 5.91
C ILE A 166 -3.53 -16.02 6.17
N ASP A 167 -3.41 -17.32 5.95
CA ASP A 167 -2.17 -18.09 6.06
C ASP A 167 -1.56 -18.30 4.65
N GLY A 168 -0.27 -18.63 4.56
CA GLY A 168 0.40 -18.92 3.28
C GLY A 168 0.58 -17.74 2.32
N VAL A 169 0.63 -16.51 2.83
CA VAL A 169 0.81 -15.31 2.00
C VAL A 169 2.26 -15.18 1.57
N LYS A 170 2.52 -14.99 0.28
CA LYS A 170 3.87 -14.70 -0.23
C LYS A 170 4.19 -13.21 -0.13
N PRO A 171 5.39 -12.83 0.37
CA PRO A 171 5.88 -11.45 0.27
C PRO A 171 5.87 -10.95 -1.18
N GLY A 172 5.53 -9.68 -1.37
CA GLY A 172 5.26 -9.08 -2.68
C GLY A 172 3.80 -9.24 -3.16
N ASN A 173 2.94 -9.95 -2.41
CA ASN A 173 1.52 -10.07 -2.77
C ASN A 173 0.74 -8.83 -2.35
N ARG A 174 0.19 -8.15 -3.36
CA ARG A 174 -0.52 -6.86 -3.23
C ARG A 174 -2.04 -6.98 -3.46
N LYS A 175 -2.52 -8.20 -3.68
CA LYS A 175 -3.93 -8.52 -3.98
C LYS A 175 -4.55 -9.39 -2.90
N LEU A 176 -4.16 -9.17 -1.64
CA LEU A 176 -4.71 -9.92 -0.51
C LEU A 176 -6.14 -9.45 -0.23
N ARG A 177 -7.01 -10.39 0.14
CA ARG A 177 -8.38 -10.10 0.55
C ARG A 177 -8.60 -10.66 1.94
N LEU A 178 -8.49 -9.80 2.94
CA LEU A 178 -8.57 -10.15 4.35
C LEU A 178 -9.98 -9.89 4.85
N VAL A 179 -10.70 -10.95 5.17
CA VAL A 179 -12.09 -10.86 5.65
C VAL A 179 -12.09 -11.14 7.15
N ILE A 180 -12.66 -10.20 7.91
CA ILE A 180 -12.85 -10.33 9.35
C ILE A 180 -14.19 -11.03 9.57
N ASP A 181 -14.15 -12.33 9.82
CA ASP A 181 -15.33 -13.21 9.93
C ASP A 181 -15.30 -14.13 11.16
N GLN A 182 -14.28 -14.04 12.00
CA GLN A 182 -14.13 -14.82 13.22
C GLN A 182 -14.28 -13.96 14.48
N LEU A 183 -14.63 -14.62 15.57
CA LEU A 183 -14.81 -14.01 16.88
C LEU A 183 -13.82 -14.67 17.84
N GLN A 184 -13.03 -13.85 18.53
CA GLN A 184 -12.00 -14.29 19.46
C GLN A 184 -12.69 -14.99 20.63
N PRO A 185 -12.46 -16.31 20.82
CA PRO A 185 -12.99 -17.04 21.97
C PRO A 185 -12.41 -16.51 23.28
#